data_AF-A0A453MBT7-F1
#
_entry.id   AF-A0A453MBT7-F1
#
_cell.length_a   1.000
_cell.length_b   1.000
_cell.length_c   1.000
_cell.angle_alpha   90.00
_cell.angle_beta   90.00
_cell.angle_gamma   90.00
#
_symmetry.space_group_name_H-M   'P 1'
#
loop_
_entity.id
_entity.type
_entity.pdbx_description
1 polymer ?
#
loop_
_entity_poly.entity_id
_entity_poly.type
_entity_poly.pdbx_seq_one_letter_code
_entity_poly.pdbx_strand_id
1 'polypeptide(L)'
;MQTKEGLKLGLVCLKHGREKDRKRISKCLKGQIMKLALNGYGCLFVICLLSIVDDTELYTEVVDELTKQLKELIFDKNGRRPLLQLFHPLCSRYLTPSDLVFLNYNVPSLVSKVNLDSKLDDVADKEHGGSEDTLVASDSKDLIKRQQELLVKSELYEVLIETCIENVGELLRTNFGKDVLYEVAVGGKNNFLEGVTDRIHVLHNAIACDAARPRTDYIDEHAFDNYHSSPIIRRMIFDCPAFAATLWKKALQGKCKLYADGFSSRVVAAYLESPDSRVKDLAKSELQPLIDGGILKPQEHKAEEEKSAMECSSDEWSEPKDTDIGDYAKKAYMDMKSGKLVVRFGTDRFTCPFCPRKKKQEYRYSGLLAHAISQSSYHAAKVKANHQALVNHLETDHADAATSSSMPVRHKLMLL
;
A
#
# COMPACT_ATOMS: atom_id res chain seq x y z
N MET A 1 24.70 8.17 -4.39
CA MET A 1 23.34 7.68 -4.73
C MET A 1 22.33 7.79 -3.59
N GLN A 2 22.75 8.12 -2.36
CA GLN A 2 21.84 8.29 -1.22
C GLN A 2 21.38 9.75 -1.00
N THR A 3 21.82 10.67 -1.85
CA THR A 3 21.39 12.09 -1.90
C THR A 3 20.68 12.34 -3.22
N LYS A 4 19.90 13.42 -3.31
CA LYS A 4 19.18 13.82 -4.53
C LYS A 4 20.13 14.03 -5.72
N GLU A 5 21.23 14.73 -5.50
CA GLU A 5 22.26 15.04 -6.50
C GLU A 5 22.99 13.75 -6.90
N GLY A 6 23.32 12.92 -5.92
CA GLY A 6 23.99 11.64 -6.15
C GLY A 6 23.10 10.62 -6.86
N LEU A 7 21.78 10.69 -6.68
CA LEU A 7 20.81 9.91 -7.46
C LEU A 7 20.79 10.39 -8.90
N LYS A 8 20.58 11.69 -9.14
CA LYS A 8 20.56 12.27 -10.50
C LYS A 8 21.80 11.87 -11.30
N LEU A 9 22.99 12.04 -10.72
CA LEU A 9 24.24 11.66 -11.36
C LEU A 9 24.29 10.15 -11.67
N GLY A 10 23.90 9.32 -10.70
CA GLY A 10 23.85 7.86 -10.88
C GLY A 10 22.89 7.44 -12.01
N LEU A 11 21.69 8.02 -12.06
CA LEU A 11 20.70 7.71 -13.10
C LEU A 11 21.20 8.09 -14.49
N VAL A 12 21.87 9.24 -14.63
CA VAL A 12 22.51 9.66 -15.89
C VAL A 12 23.58 8.66 -16.31
N CYS A 13 24.44 8.22 -15.38
CA CYS A 13 25.47 7.22 -15.66
C CYS A 13 24.88 5.87 -16.11
N LEU A 14 23.76 5.44 -15.53
CA LEU A 14 23.10 4.19 -15.95
C LEU A 14 22.46 4.30 -17.33
N LYS A 15 21.70 5.37 -17.56
CA LYS A 15 20.92 5.57 -18.80
C LYS A 15 21.78 5.85 -20.02
N HIS A 16 22.84 6.64 -19.85
CA HIS A 16 23.71 7.04 -20.95
C HIS A 16 25.02 6.25 -20.98
N GLY A 17 25.26 5.39 -19.98
CA GLY A 17 26.42 4.51 -19.94
C GLY A 17 26.32 3.39 -20.98
N ARG A 18 27.45 3.07 -21.61
CA ARG A 18 27.56 1.88 -22.47
C ARG A 18 27.39 0.63 -21.63
N GLU A 19 27.08 -0.49 -22.26
CA GLU A 19 26.92 -1.78 -21.59
C GLU A 19 28.10 -2.08 -20.64
N LYS A 20 29.35 -1.91 -21.12
CA LYS A 20 30.57 -2.09 -20.31
C LYS A 20 30.60 -1.22 -19.05
N ASP A 21 30.13 0.02 -19.15
CA ASP A 21 30.08 0.97 -18.04
C ASP A 21 28.98 0.55 -17.04
N ARG A 22 27.81 0.11 -17.53
CA ARG A 22 26.73 -0.45 -16.69
C ARG A 22 27.19 -1.70 -15.95
N LYS A 23 27.91 -2.63 -16.60
CA LYS A 23 28.48 -3.83 -15.93
C LYS A 23 29.45 -3.43 -14.83
N ARG A 24 30.31 -2.45 -15.08
CA ARG A 24 31.25 -1.94 -14.07
C ARG A 24 30.52 -1.31 -12.89
N ILE A 25 29.50 -0.50 -13.14
CA ILE A 25 28.67 0.10 -12.09
C ILE A 25 28.02 -1.00 -11.24
N SER A 26 27.36 -1.98 -11.86
CA SER A 26 26.72 -3.09 -11.14
C SER A 26 27.72 -3.84 -10.25
N LYS A 27 28.88 -4.22 -10.79
CA LYS A 27 29.94 -4.92 -10.03
C LYS A 27 30.47 -4.11 -8.84
N CYS A 28 30.63 -2.79 -9.00
CA CYS A 28 31.05 -1.91 -7.90
C CYS A 28 30.00 -1.80 -6.78
N LEU A 29 28.73 -2.15 -7.05
CA LEU A 29 27.63 -2.08 -6.09
C LEU A 29 27.29 -3.41 -5.44
N LYS A 30 27.95 -4.49 -5.85
CA LYS A 30 27.81 -5.80 -5.22
C LYS A 30 28.08 -5.71 -3.72
N GLY A 31 27.16 -6.25 -2.92
CA GLY A 31 27.16 -6.17 -1.46
C GLY A 31 26.68 -4.83 -0.88
N GLN A 32 26.27 -3.87 -1.72
CA GLN A 32 25.69 -2.59 -1.32
C GLN A 32 24.26 -2.39 -1.83
N ILE A 33 23.72 -3.33 -2.62
CA ILE A 33 22.38 -3.21 -3.23
C ILE A 33 21.31 -3.13 -2.15
N MET A 34 21.41 -3.96 -1.10
CA MET A 34 20.48 -3.94 0.04
C MET A 34 20.45 -2.57 0.73
N LYS A 35 21.63 -2.01 1.03
CA LYS A 35 21.75 -0.70 1.67
C LYS A 35 21.18 0.43 0.80
N LEU A 36 21.27 0.29 -0.52
CA LEU A 36 20.65 1.24 -1.46
C LEU A 36 19.13 1.06 -1.50
N ALA A 37 18.64 -0.17 -1.55
CA ALA A 37 17.21 -0.49 -1.60
C ALA A 37 16.44 0.05 -0.38
N LEU A 38 17.05 0.00 0.82
CA LEU A 38 16.46 0.53 2.05
C LEU A 38 16.53 2.07 2.16
N ASN A 39 17.27 2.74 1.27
CA ASN A 39 17.40 4.20 1.25
C ASN A 39 16.37 4.86 0.34
N GLY A 40 15.83 6.01 0.76
CA GLY A 40 14.80 6.75 0.03
C GLY A 40 15.17 7.12 -1.41
N TYR A 41 16.41 7.57 -1.66
CA TYR A 41 16.90 7.84 -3.01
C TYR A 41 17.58 6.62 -3.64
N GLY A 42 18.28 5.82 -2.82
CA GLY A 42 18.96 4.61 -3.30
C GLY A 42 18.01 3.61 -3.95
N CYS A 43 16.79 3.46 -3.45
CA CYS A 43 15.80 2.55 -4.02
C CYS A 43 15.44 2.91 -5.48
N LEU A 44 15.38 4.21 -5.82
CA LEU A 44 15.14 4.67 -7.18
C LEU A 44 16.30 4.35 -8.12
N PHE A 45 17.53 4.40 -7.60
CA PHE A 45 18.69 3.96 -8.36
C PHE A 45 18.63 2.45 -8.64
N VAL A 46 18.28 1.62 -7.64
CA VAL A 46 18.13 0.17 -7.82
C VAL A 46 17.01 -0.15 -8.82
N ILE A 47 15.89 0.57 -8.75
CA ILE A 47 14.79 0.46 -9.73
C ILE A 47 15.29 0.74 -11.15
N CYS A 48 16.03 1.83 -11.35
CA CYS A 48 16.58 2.19 -12.65
C CYS A 48 17.63 1.18 -13.14
N LEU A 49 18.45 0.65 -12.23
CA LEU A 49 19.42 -0.40 -12.54
C LEU A 49 18.69 -1.65 -13.07
N LEU A 50 17.69 -2.12 -12.34
CA LEU A 50 16.87 -3.27 -12.76
C LEU A 50 16.17 -3.01 -14.10
N SER A 51 15.72 -1.78 -14.36
CA SER A 51 15.02 -1.45 -15.60
C SER A 51 15.91 -1.30 -16.83
N ILE A 52 17.25 -1.23 -16.70
CA ILE A 52 18.18 -0.94 -17.82
C ILE A 52 19.21 -2.06 -18.03
N VAL A 53 19.39 -2.95 -17.06
CA VAL A 53 20.34 -4.05 -17.19
C VAL A 53 19.78 -5.09 -18.16
N ASP A 54 20.33 -5.10 -19.38
CA ASP A 54 20.02 -6.09 -20.42
C ASP A 54 20.74 -7.43 -20.19
N ASP A 55 21.84 -7.40 -19.42
CA ASP A 55 22.65 -8.57 -19.08
C ASP A 55 21.92 -9.42 -18.04
N THR A 56 21.51 -10.62 -18.45
CA THR A 56 20.71 -11.53 -17.63
C THR A 56 21.44 -11.96 -16.37
N GLU A 57 22.78 -12.15 -16.41
CA GLU A 57 23.56 -12.55 -15.24
C GLU A 57 23.60 -11.42 -14.21
N LEU A 58 23.85 -10.18 -14.65
CA LEU A 58 23.84 -9.02 -13.76
C LEU A 58 22.46 -8.76 -13.16
N TYR A 59 21.41 -8.95 -13.95
CA TYR A 59 20.04 -8.84 -13.44
C TYR A 59 19.81 -9.86 -12.32
N THR A 60 20.14 -11.13 -12.57
CA THR A 60 20.02 -12.18 -11.55
C THR A 60 20.86 -11.89 -10.31
N GLU A 61 22.11 -11.43 -10.45
CA GLU A 61 22.95 -11.09 -9.28
C GLU A 61 22.32 -10.00 -8.39
N VAL A 62 21.71 -8.97 -9.00
CA VAL A 62 21.06 -7.88 -8.26
C VAL A 62 19.81 -8.40 -7.54
N VAL A 63 18.98 -9.20 -8.22
CA VAL A 63 17.76 -9.76 -7.60
C VAL A 63 18.12 -10.79 -6.52
N ASP A 64 19.13 -11.64 -6.73
CA ASP A 64 19.67 -12.57 -5.73
C ASP A 64 20.16 -11.84 -4.49
N GLU A 65 20.83 -10.69 -4.65
CA GLU A 65 21.26 -9.89 -3.50
C GLU A 65 20.08 -9.31 -2.72
N LEU A 66 19.03 -8.86 -3.41
CA LEU A 66 17.81 -8.36 -2.78
C LEU A 66 17.08 -9.46 -1.99
N THR A 67 17.01 -10.67 -2.54
CA THR A 67 16.24 -11.77 -1.94
C THR A 67 16.90 -12.40 -0.71
N LYS A 68 18.21 -12.21 -0.49
CA LYS A 68 18.92 -12.73 0.70
C LYS A 68 18.35 -12.25 2.04
N GLN A 69 17.75 -11.06 2.07
CA GLN A 69 17.12 -10.47 3.26
C GLN A 69 15.68 -10.06 2.95
N LEU A 70 14.96 -10.94 2.26
CA LEU A 70 13.65 -10.62 1.71
C LEU A 70 12.64 -10.13 2.76
N LYS A 71 12.64 -10.75 3.95
CA LYS A 71 11.75 -10.33 5.04
C LYS A 71 11.99 -8.87 5.44
N GLU A 72 13.22 -8.38 5.45
CA GLU A 72 13.49 -6.97 5.72
C GLU A 72 12.93 -6.06 4.62
N LEU A 73 13.10 -6.45 3.34
CA LEU A 73 12.62 -5.66 2.21
C LEU A 73 11.11 -5.54 2.14
N ILE A 74 10.37 -6.64 2.29
CA ILE A 74 8.91 -6.65 2.06
C ILE A 74 8.15 -5.81 3.10
N PHE A 75 8.73 -5.60 4.27
CA PHE A 75 8.15 -4.74 5.32
C PHE A 75 8.68 -3.29 5.30
N ASP A 76 9.74 -3.00 4.53
CA ASP A 76 10.36 -1.66 4.53
C ASP A 76 9.65 -0.63 3.63
N LYS A 77 9.74 0.65 3.99
CA LYS A 77 9.17 1.78 3.22
C LYS A 77 9.82 1.91 1.84
N ASN A 78 11.11 1.65 1.72
CA ASN A 78 11.87 1.82 0.47
C ASN A 78 12.23 0.46 -0.15
N GLY A 79 12.58 -0.51 0.68
CA GLY A 79 13.07 -1.83 0.29
C GLY A 79 12.09 -2.63 -0.56
N ARG A 80 10.78 -2.52 -0.31
CA ARG A 80 9.78 -3.20 -1.14
C ARG A 80 9.66 -2.61 -2.54
N ARG A 81 10.10 -1.37 -2.76
CA ARG A 81 9.81 -0.65 -4.01
C ARG A 81 10.52 -1.29 -5.21
N PRO A 82 11.84 -1.62 -5.16
CA PRO A 82 12.48 -2.43 -6.18
C PRO A 82 11.71 -3.72 -6.49
N LEU A 83 11.27 -4.46 -5.45
CA LEU A 83 10.48 -5.69 -5.64
C LEU A 83 9.16 -5.40 -6.36
N LEU A 84 8.41 -4.38 -5.94
CA LEU A 84 7.14 -4.02 -6.58
C LEU A 84 7.30 -3.62 -8.04
N GLN A 85 8.45 -3.04 -8.43
CA GLN A 85 8.73 -2.73 -9.83
C GLN A 85 8.97 -3.97 -10.69
N LEU A 86 9.41 -5.07 -10.09
CA LEU A 86 9.51 -6.37 -10.77
C LEU A 86 8.13 -6.90 -11.17
N PHE A 87 7.10 -6.60 -10.37
CA PHE A 87 5.73 -7.07 -10.58
C PHE A 87 4.89 -6.11 -11.42
N HIS A 88 4.97 -4.82 -11.11
CA HIS A 88 4.23 -3.78 -11.80
C HIS A 88 5.13 -2.57 -12.05
N PRO A 89 5.88 -2.58 -13.17
CA PRO A 89 6.77 -1.48 -13.53
C PRO A 89 6.04 -0.14 -13.64
N LEU A 90 6.71 0.91 -13.17
CA LEU A 90 6.30 2.31 -13.17
C LEU A 90 4.91 2.57 -12.59
N CYS A 91 4.46 1.71 -11.67
CA CYS A 91 3.15 1.88 -11.04
C CYS A 91 3.11 3.15 -10.19
N SER A 92 2.19 4.07 -10.51
CA SER A 92 1.94 5.28 -9.72
C SER A 92 1.42 4.96 -8.30
N ARG A 93 0.96 3.73 -8.04
CA ARG A 93 0.63 3.25 -6.70
C ARG A 93 1.86 3.17 -5.78
N TYR A 94 3.04 2.91 -6.35
CA TYR A 94 4.27 2.63 -5.60
C TYR A 94 5.35 3.69 -5.81
N LEU A 95 5.14 4.57 -6.79
CA LEU A 95 6.03 5.66 -7.17
C LEU A 95 5.26 6.97 -7.18
N THR A 96 5.78 7.97 -6.46
CA THR A 96 5.25 9.33 -6.49
C THR A 96 5.60 10.01 -7.82
N PRO A 97 5.01 11.17 -8.18
CA PRO A 97 5.33 11.87 -9.42
C PRO A 97 6.76 12.33 -9.42
N SER A 98 7.25 12.76 -8.26
CA SER A 98 8.65 13.13 -8.05
C SER A 98 9.57 11.96 -8.37
N ASP A 99 9.22 10.75 -7.93
CA ASP A 99 10.00 9.55 -8.25
C ASP A 99 9.99 9.27 -9.75
N LEU A 100 8.82 9.38 -10.40
CA LEU A 100 8.70 9.22 -11.85
C LEU A 100 9.51 10.27 -12.61
N VAL A 101 9.53 11.52 -12.15
CA VAL A 101 10.38 12.58 -12.70
C VAL A 101 11.86 12.21 -12.58
N PHE A 102 12.30 11.65 -11.45
CA PHE A 102 13.68 11.16 -11.32
C PHE A 102 13.95 9.99 -12.27
N LEU A 103 13.09 8.98 -12.29
CA LEU A 103 13.25 7.81 -13.15
C LEU A 103 13.19 8.16 -14.64
N ASN A 104 12.51 9.25 -15.02
CA ASN A 104 12.46 9.80 -16.37
C ASN A 104 13.51 10.91 -16.61
N TYR A 105 14.32 11.26 -15.61
CA TYR A 105 15.32 12.31 -15.73
C TYR A 105 16.36 11.94 -16.78
N ASN A 106 16.49 12.80 -17.80
CA ASN A 106 17.45 12.67 -18.90
C ASN A 106 18.15 14.02 -19.08
N VAL A 107 19.39 14.01 -19.60
CA VAL A 107 20.11 15.24 -19.96
C VAL A 107 19.97 15.45 -21.47
N PRO A 108 19.26 16.50 -21.94
CA PRO A 108 18.96 16.69 -23.38
C PRO A 108 20.19 16.66 -24.29
N SER A 109 21.31 17.24 -23.83
CA SER A 109 22.58 17.26 -24.59
C SER A 109 23.26 15.89 -24.76
N LEU A 110 22.84 14.88 -23.99
CA LEU A 110 23.30 13.50 -24.13
C LEU A 110 22.33 12.65 -24.96
N VAL A 111 21.09 13.09 -25.16
CA VAL A 111 20.10 12.42 -26.02
C VAL A 111 20.43 12.69 -27.50
N SER A 112 20.82 13.92 -27.83
CA SER A 112 21.15 14.32 -29.21
C SER A 112 22.49 13.78 -29.75
N LYS A 113 23.38 13.26 -28.90
CA LYS A 113 24.69 12.74 -29.33
C LYS A 113 24.70 11.26 -29.70
N VAL A 114 23.74 10.46 -29.25
CA VAL A 114 23.71 9.02 -29.55
C VAL A 114 23.38 8.76 -31.04
N ASN A 115 22.74 9.72 -31.72
CA ASN A 115 22.46 9.64 -33.15
C ASN A 115 23.63 10.07 -34.06
N LEU A 116 24.74 10.59 -33.51
CA LEU A 116 25.86 11.06 -34.35
C LEU A 116 26.95 10.00 -34.60
N ASP A 117 26.99 8.91 -33.82
CA ASP A 117 28.03 7.89 -33.93
C ASP A 117 27.66 6.74 -34.90
N SER A 118 26.56 6.85 -35.65
CA SER A 118 26.08 5.77 -36.53
C SER A 118 25.90 6.09 -38.02
N LYS A 119 26.40 7.24 -38.54
CA LYS A 119 26.45 7.49 -40.00
C LYS A 119 27.33 8.69 -40.35
N LEU A 120 28.62 8.42 -40.58
CA LEU A 120 29.35 9.12 -41.64
C LEU A 120 29.25 8.19 -42.85
N ASP A 121 28.30 8.48 -43.74
CA ASP A 121 28.43 8.31 -45.19
C ASP A 121 27.22 8.98 -45.87
N ASP A 122 27.55 10.04 -46.62
CA ASP A 122 26.94 10.68 -47.78
C ASP A 122 25.44 11.09 -47.87
N VAL A 123 25.27 12.42 -47.93
CA VAL A 123 24.51 13.26 -48.88
C VAL A 123 23.15 12.77 -49.40
N ALA A 124 22.07 13.45 -49.00
CA ALA A 124 21.21 14.30 -49.85
C ALA A 124 19.83 14.55 -49.21
N ASP A 125 19.37 15.79 -49.34
CA ASP A 125 18.03 16.34 -49.12
C ASP A 125 16.88 15.34 -48.97
N LYS A 126 16.07 15.49 -47.91
CA LYS A 126 14.65 15.92 -47.99
C LYS A 126 14.15 16.35 -46.61
N GLU A 127 13.70 17.60 -46.53
CA GLU A 127 12.81 18.09 -45.48
C GLU A 127 11.55 17.23 -45.42
N HIS A 128 11.16 16.74 -44.24
CA HIS A 128 9.76 16.51 -43.86
C HIS A 128 9.67 16.51 -42.32
N GLY A 129 8.91 17.46 -41.78
CA GLY A 129 8.62 17.55 -40.36
C GLY A 129 7.83 16.34 -39.88
N GLY A 130 8.33 15.70 -38.83
CA GLY A 130 7.70 14.55 -38.18
C GLY A 130 8.02 14.54 -36.68
N SER A 131 6.96 14.49 -35.88
CA SER A 131 6.93 14.53 -34.41
C SER A 131 7.85 13.49 -33.75
N GLU A 132 8.69 13.98 -32.83
CA GLU A 132 9.74 13.26 -32.11
C GLU A 132 9.20 12.56 -30.84
N ASP A 133 8.17 11.71 -30.97
CA ASP A 133 7.57 11.00 -29.81
C ASP A 133 7.50 9.47 -29.94
N THR A 134 8.04 8.86 -31.01
CA THR A 134 7.72 7.45 -31.33
C THR A 134 8.83 6.41 -31.04
N LEU A 135 10.06 6.79 -30.69
CA LEU A 135 11.17 5.80 -30.64
C LEU A 135 11.43 5.12 -29.28
N VAL A 136 10.95 5.65 -28.14
CA VAL A 136 11.27 5.09 -26.80
C VAL A 136 10.24 4.08 -26.29
N ALA A 137 9.00 4.11 -26.81
CA ALA A 137 7.90 3.31 -26.28
C ALA A 137 7.90 1.83 -26.73
N SER A 138 8.57 1.53 -27.86
CA SER A 138 8.68 0.16 -28.42
C SER A 138 9.62 -0.72 -27.58
N ASP A 139 10.85 -0.25 -27.36
CA ASP A 139 11.91 -1.03 -26.71
C ASP A 139 11.64 -1.29 -25.22
N SER A 140 10.92 -0.39 -24.54
CA SER A 140 10.60 -0.53 -23.12
C SER A 140 9.62 -1.67 -22.83
N LYS A 141 8.68 -1.98 -23.75
CA LYS A 141 7.73 -3.08 -23.55
C LYS A 141 8.43 -4.44 -23.65
N ASP A 142 9.32 -4.59 -24.63
CA ASP A 142 10.10 -5.82 -24.82
C ASP A 142 11.04 -6.08 -23.65
N LEU A 143 11.64 -5.02 -23.09
CA LEU A 143 12.52 -5.12 -21.93
C LEU A 143 11.79 -5.55 -20.64
N ILE A 144 10.61 -4.97 -20.37
CA ILE A 144 9.77 -5.37 -19.23
C ILE A 144 9.37 -6.84 -19.32
N LYS A 145 8.96 -7.28 -20.52
CA LYS A 145 8.57 -8.67 -20.74
C LYS A 145 9.74 -9.63 -20.51
N ARG A 146 10.93 -9.30 -21.02
CA ARG A 146 12.16 -10.08 -20.77
C ARG A 146 12.51 -10.14 -19.28
N GLN A 147 12.38 -9.03 -18.56
CA GLN A 147 12.65 -8.99 -17.10
C GLN A 147 11.68 -9.88 -16.32
N GLN A 148 10.40 -9.87 -16.69
CA GLN A 148 9.39 -10.76 -16.12
C GLN A 148 9.71 -12.24 -16.42
N GLU A 149 10.11 -12.57 -17.64
CA GLU A 149 10.54 -13.92 -18.01
C GLU A 149 11.79 -14.36 -17.22
N LEU A 150 12.74 -13.46 -16.97
CA LEU A 150 13.94 -13.76 -16.18
C LEU A 150 13.62 -14.02 -14.71
N LEU A 151 12.69 -13.25 -14.13
CA LEU A 151 12.23 -13.49 -12.76
C LEU A 151 11.62 -14.87 -12.61
N VAL A 152 10.81 -15.31 -13.60
CA VAL A 152 10.22 -16.65 -13.61
C VAL A 152 11.29 -17.74 -13.82
N LYS A 153 12.37 -17.46 -14.55
CA LYS A 153 13.46 -18.42 -14.75
C LYS A 153 14.39 -18.56 -13.53
N SER A 154 14.47 -17.55 -12.67
CA SER A 154 15.46 -17.52 -11.58
C SER A 154 14.99 -18.17 -10.27
N GLU A 155 13.79 -18.76 -10.21
CA GLU A 155 13.15 -19.31 -8.99
C GLU A 155 12.95 -18.30 -7.84
N LEU A 156 13.35 -17.03 -8.02
CA LEU A 156 13.28 -15.98 -7.00
C LEU A 156 11.84 -15.62 -6.62
N TYR A 157 10.92 -15.77 -7.56
CA TYR A 157 9.49 -15.63 -7.29
C TYR A 157 8.97 -16.73 -6.34
N GLU A 158 9.56 -17.94 -6.35
CA GLU A 158 9.15 -19.01 -5.44
C GLU A 158 9.49 -18.66 -4.00
N VAL A 159 10.73 -18.20 -3.76
CA VAL A 159 11.19 -17.74 -2.45
C VAL A 159 10.32 -16.58 -1.95
N LEU A 160 9.92 -15.67 -2.84
CA LEU A 160 9.03 -14.56 -2.49
C LEU A 160 7.61 -15.00 -2.19
N ILE A 161 7.03 -15.90 -2.97
CA ILE A 161 5.70 -16.45 -2.71
C ILE A 161 5.71 -17.21 -1.38
N GLU A 162 6.71 -18.04 -1.12
CA GLU A 162 6.86 -18.79 0.14
C GLU A 162 7.00 -17.85 1.33
N THR A 163 7.85 -16.83 1.22
CA THR A 163 7.98 -15.79 2.26
C THR A 163 6.65 -15.06 2.49
N CYS A 164 5.87 -14.79 1.43
CA CYS A 164 4.54 -14.21 1.58
C CYS A 164 3.58 -15.15 2.31
N ILE A 165 3.56 -16.44 1.96
CA ILE A 165 2.73 -17.47 2.61
C ILE A 165 3.02 -17.56 4.11
N GLU A 166 4.30 -17.60 4.49
CA GLU A 166 4.73 -17.69 5.89
C GLU A 166 4.36 -16.46 6.73
N ASN A 167 4.24 -15.29 6.09
CA ASN A 167 4.07 -14.01 6.77
C ASN A 167 2.73 -13.31 6.46
N VAL A 168 1.75 -14.02 5.86
CA VAL A 168 0.44 -13.46 5.43
C VAL A 168 -0.21 -12.59 6.51
N GLY A 169 -0.27 -13.09 7.75
CA GLY A 169 -0.98 -12.41 8.83
C GLY A 169 -0.39 -11.04 9.16
N GLU A 170 0.93 -10.92 9.14
CA GLU A 170 1.65 -9.66 9.38
C GLU A 170 1.60 -8.77 8.12
N LEU A 171 1.87 -9.33 6.93
CA LEU A 171 1.86 -8.59 5.67
C LEU A 171 0.53 -7.89 5.41
N LEU A 172 -0.59 -8.62 5.55
CA LEU A 172 -1.94 -8.07 5.34
C LEU A 172 -2.22 -6.83 6.21
N ARG A 173 -1.70 -6.84 7.45
CA ARG A 173 -2.00 -5.84 8.47
C ARG A 173 -0.96 -4.72 8.54
N THR A 174 -0.01 -4.67 7.62
CA THR A 174 0.99 -3.59 7.55
C THR A 174 0.73 -2.65 6.39
N ASN A 175 1.20 -1.42 6.52
CA ASN A 175 1.08 -0.44 5.44
C ASN A 175 1.82 -0.89 4.17
N PHE A 176 3.01 -1.45 4.33
CA PHE A 176 3.94 -1.68 3.24
C PHE A 176 3.85 -3.12 2.71
N GLY A 177 3.76 -4.10 3.61
CA GLY A 177 3.71 -5.52 3.25
C GLY A 177 2.47 -5.91 2.44
N LYS A 178 1.34 -5.24 2.67
CA LYS A 178 0.09 -5.50 1.92
C LYS A 178 0.24 -5.28 0.41
N ASP A 179 1.09 -4.34 0.01
CA ASP A 179 1.29 -4.00 -1.40
C ASP A 179 2.03 -5.13 -2.12
N VAL A 180 3.04 -5.71 -1.45
CA VAL A 180 3.79 -6.87 -1.95
C VAL A 180 2.86 -8.06 -2.06
N LEU A 181 2.11 -8.33 -0.99
CA LEU A 181 1.17 -9.44 -0.95
C LEU A 181 0.11 -9.36 -2.06
N TYR A 182 -0.39 -8.15 -2.33
CA TYR A 182 -1.33 -7.89 -3.42
C TYR A 182 -0.74 -8.23 -4.78
N GLU A 183 0.42 -7.66 -5.13
CA GLU A 183 1.04 -7.88 -6.45
C GLU A 183 1.34 -9.37 -6.68
N VAL A 184 1.82 -10.07 -5.64
CA VAL A 184 2.06 -11.51 -5.72
C VAL A 184 0.75 -12.29 -5.88
N ALA A 185 -0.30 -11.93 -5.14
CA ALA A 185 -1.58 -12.63 -5.19
C ALA A 185 -2.33 -12.43 -6.51
N VAL A 186 -2.19 -11.28 -7.19
CA VAL A 186 -2.81 -11.02 -8.50
C VAL A 186 -1.94 -11.46 -9.68
N GLY A 187 -0.74 -11.99 -9.43
CA GLY A 187 0.19 -12.46 -10.47
C GLY A 187 0.96 -11.34 -11.17
N GLY A 188 0.97 -10.14 -10.59
CA GLY A 188 1.57 -8.93 -11.13
C GLY A 188 0.89 -8.40 -12.39
N LYS A 189 1.47 -7.34 -12.96
CA LYS A 189 0.93 -6.70 -14.16
C LYS A 189 0.94 -7.68 -15.34
N ASN A 190 -0.19 -7.76 -16.03
CA ASN A 190 -0.46 -8.70 -17.13
C ASN A 190 -0.41 -10.18 -16.72
N ASN A 191 -0.55 -10.49 -15.42
CA ASN A 191 -0.56 -11.86 -14.90
C ASN A 191 0.67 -12.67 -15.33
N PHE A 192 1.87 -12.05 -15.30
CA PHE A 192 3.10 -12.71 -15.79
C PHE A 192 3.50 -13.96 -14.99
N LEU A 193 2.93 -14.15 -13.80
CA LEU A 193 3.09 -15.35 -12.98
C LEU A 193 2.07 -16.47 -13.29
N GLU A 194 1.40 -16.44 -14.45
CA GLU A 194 0.45 -17.49 -14.86
C GLU A 194 1.05 -18.90 -14.85
N GLY A 195 2.36 -19.04 -15.11
CA GLY A 195 3.05 -20.33 -15.09
C GLY A 195 3.18 -21.01 -13.72
N VAL A 196 2.90 -20.29 -12.63
CA VAL A 196 3.11 -20.76 -11.23
C VAL A 196 1.85 -20.65 -10.38
N THR A 197 0.71 -20.81 -11.06
CA THR A 197 -0.65 -20.70 -10.50
C THR A 197 -0.89 -21.58 -9.28
N ASP A 198 -0.32 -22.78 -9.21
CA ASP A 198 -0.48 -23.67 -8.05
C ASP A 198 0.04 -23.03 -6.76
N ARG A 199 1.22 -22.41 -6.78
CA ARG A 199 1.80 -21.73 -5.61
C ARG A 199 1.01 -20.46 -5.25
N ILE A 200 0.52 -19.74 -6.25
CA ILE A 200 -0.38 -18.59 -6.05
C ILE A 200 -1.69 -19.04 -5.39
N HIS A 201 -2.25 -20.20 -5.77
CA HIS A 201 -3.44 -20.76 -5.12
C HIS A 201 -3.18 -21.16 -3.66
N VAL A 202 -1.99 -21.66 -3.33
CA VAL A 202 -1.58 -21.88 -1.93
C VAL A 202 -1.58 -20.54 -1.17
N LEU A 203 -1.05 -19.48 -1.76
CA LEU A 203 -1.09 -18.13 -1.19
C LEU A 203 -2.53 -17.61 -1.01
N HIS A 204 -3.40 -17.77 -2.02
CA HIS A 204 -4.82 -17.42 -1.91
C HIS A 204 -5.48 -18.16 -0.74
N ASN A 205 -5.22 -19.45 -0.60
CA ASN A 205 -5.73 -20.25 0.51
C ASN A 205 -5.16 -19.78 1.86
N ALA A 206 -3.89 -19.39 1.94
CA ALA A 206 -3.29 -18.84 3.16
C ALA A 206 -3.94 -17.52 3.58
N ILE A 207 -4.14 -16.59 2.64
CA ILE A 207 -4.86 -15.32 2.86
C ILE A 207 -6.30 -15.59 3.31
N ALA A 208 -7.00 -16.49 2.61
CA ALA A 208 -8.38 -16.83 2.95
C ALA A 208 -8.50 -17.52 4.32
N CYS A 209 -7.53 -18.36 4.70
CA CYS A 209 -7.46 -18.97 6.03
C CYS A 209 -7.22 -17.94 7.14
N ASP A 210 -6.34 -16.95 6.93
CA ASP A 210 -6.16 -15.84 7.88
C ASP A 210 -7.46 -15.04 8.04
N ALA A 211 -8.13 -14.75 6.92
CA ALA A 211 -9.40 -14.03 6.90
C ALA A 211 -10.60 -14.83 7.44
N ALA A 212 -10.52 -16.16 7.50
CA ALA A 212 -11.55 -17.03 8.06
C ALA A 212 -11.46 -17.18 9.59
N ARG A 213 -10.39 -16.67 10.22
CA ARG A 213 -10.23 -16.68 11.68
C ARG A 213 -11.39 -15.91 12.32
N PRO A 214 -11.90 -16.36 13.48
CA PRO A 214 -12.99 -15.65 14.14
C PRO A 214 -12.57 -14.23 14.53
N ARG A 215 -13.54 -13.32 14.60
CA ARG A 215 -13.33 -12.03 15.27
C ARG A 215 -13.00 -12.31 16.74
N THR A 216 -11.87 -11.78 17.20
CA THR A 216 -11.46 -11.89 18.60
C THR A 216 -11.27 -10.50 19.19
N ASP A 217 -11.33 -10.41 20.52
CA ASP A 217 -11.04 -9.18 21.26
C ASP A 217 -9.53 -8.98 21.52
N TYR A 218 -8.68 -9.84 20.96
CA TYR A 218 -7.22 -9.76 21.11
C TYR A 218 -6.59 -8.64 20.25
N ILE A 219 -5.26 -8.49 20.38
CA ILE A 219 -4.45 -7.38 19.86
C ILE A 219 -4.58 -7.19 18.34
N ASP A 220 -4.72 -8.27 17.56
CA ASP A 220 -4.75 -8.19 16.10
C ASP A 220 -6.17 -8.07 15.56
N GLU A 221 -6.45 -6.93 14.91
CA GLU A 221 -7.72 -6.70 14.22
C GLU A 221 -7.99 -7.79 13.16
N HIS A 222 -9.23 -8.23 13.07
CA HIS A 222 -9.68 -9.21 12.07
C HIS A 222 -9.42 -8.69 10.63
N ALA A 223 -9.09 -9.59 9.69
CA ALA A 223 -8.63 -9.19 8.36
C ALA A 223 -9.64 -8.34 7.55
N PHE A 224 -10.94 -8.57 7.72
CA PHE A 224 -11.97 -7.74 7.07
C PHE A 224 -12.24 -6.40 7.77
N ASP A 225 -11.77 -6.25 9.01
CA ASP A 225 -12.01 -5.06 9.84
C ASP A 225 -10.75 -4.20 10.02
N ASN A 226 -9.59 -4.69 9.58
CA ASN A 226 -8.31 -4.02 9.72
C ASN A 226 -8.07 -3.01 8.59
N TYR A 227 -7.46 -1.89 9.00
CA TYR A 227 -7.25 -0.71 8.16
C TYR A 227 -6.41 -0.97 6.91
N HIS A 228 -5.43 -1.86 6.99
CA HIS A 228 -4.54 -2.18 5.88
C HIS A 228 -5.10 -3.31 5.02
N SER A 229 -5.66 -4.35 5.65
CA SER A 229 -6.07 -5.56 4.96
C SER A 229 -7.44 -5.45 4.27
N SER A 230 -8.41 -4.74 4.85
CA SER A 230 -9.76 -4.68 4.28
C SER A 230 -9.78 -4.07 2.86
N PRO A 231 -9.14 -2.91 2.61
CA PRO A 231 -9.10 -2.32 1.27
C PRO A 231 -8.33 -3.19 0.25
N ILE A 232 -7.27 -3.88 0.68
CA ILE A 232 -6.48 -4.70 -0.22
C ILE A 232 -7.19 -6.00 -0.57
N ILE A 233 -7.90 -6.62 0.39
CA ILE A 233 -8.75 -7.78 0.14
C ILE A 233 -9.88 -7.42 -0.82
N ARG A 234 -10.56 -6.28 -0.60
CA ARG A 234 -11.56 -5.77 -1.55
C ARG A 234 -10.99 -5.63 -2.96
N ARG A 235 -9.78 -5.08 -3.09
CA ARG A 235 -9.13 -4.94 -4.38
C ARG A 235 -8.80 -6.30 -5.02
N MET A 236 -8.25 -7.25 -4.27
CA MET A 236 -7.98 -8.60 -4.77
C MET A 236 -9.25 -9.32 -5.25
N ILE A 237 -10.42 -9.04 -4.68
CA ILE A 237 -11.71 -9.58 -5.17
C ILE A 237 -12.04 -9.05 -6.58
N PHE A 238 -11.72 -7.79 -6.87
CA PHE A 238 -11.94 -7.20 -8.19
C PHE A 238 -10.92 -7.71 -9.22
N ASP A 239 -9.67 -7.79 -8.82
CA ASP A 239 -8.56 -8.00 -9.76
C ASP A 239 -8.21 -9.48 -9.95
N CYS A 240 -8.66 -10.38 -9.05
CA CYS A 240 -8.36 -11.81 -9.11
C CYS A 240 -9.60 -12.69 -8.81
N PRO A 241 -10.33 -13.14 -9.85
CA PRO A 241 -11.50 -14.02 -9.69
C PRO A 241 -11.20 -15.35 -8.97
N ALA A 242 -10.01 -15.92 -9.17
CA ALA A 242 -9.59 -17.15 -8.50
C ALA A 242 -9.42 -16.94 -6.98
N PHE A 243 -8.84 -15.81 -6.58
CA PHE A 243 -8.76 -15.41 -5.18
C PHE A 243 -10.17 -15.18 -4.60
N ALA A 244 -11.04 -14.46 -5.31
CA ALA A 244 -12.41 -14.21 -4.88
C ALA A 244 -13.17 -15.54 -4.61
N ALA A 245 -13.08 -16.50 -5.54
CA ALA A 245 -13.71 -17.81 -5.34
C ALA A 245 -13.16 -18.56 -4.10
N THR A 246 -11.84 -18.49 -3.89
CA THR A 246 -11.18 -19.12 -2.74
C THR A 246 -11.59 -18.46 -1.43
N LEU A 247 -11.57 -17.13 -1.36
CA LEU A 247 -11.97 -16.34 -0.21
C LEU A 247 -13.44 -16.58 0.13
N TRP A 248 -14.32 -16.61 -0.88
CA TRP A 248 -15.74 -16.88 -0.70
C TRP A 248 -15.96 -18.21 0.01
N LYS A 249 -15.42 -19.29 -0.57
CA LYS A 249 -15.56 -20.65 -0.07
C LYS A 249 -15.02 -20.83 1.35
N LYS A 250 -13.90 -20.17 1.69
CA LYS A 250 -13.18 -20.39 2.96
C LYS A 250 -13.64 -19.47 4.08
N ALA A 251 -13.97 -18.21 3.78
CA ALA A 251 -14.15 -17.17 4.79
C ALA A 251 -15.57 -16.56 4.82
N LEU A 252 -16.30 -16.51 3.70
CA LEU A 252 -17.53 -15.73 3.60
C LEU A 252 -18.81 -16.56 3.45
N GLN A 253 -18.78 -17.68 2.74
CA GLN A 253 -19.97 -18.48 2.47
C GLN A 253 -20.68 -18.89 3.77
N GLY A 254 -21.97 -18.55 3.89
CA GLY A 254 -22.80 -18.76 5.06
C GLY A 254 -22.52 -17.82 6.24
N LYS A 255 -21.64 -16.83 6.07
CA LYS A 255 -21.16 -15.91 7.11
C LYS A 255 -21.33 -14.44 6.74
N CYS A 256 -21.89 -14.11 5.57
CA CYS A 256 -21.94 -12.73 5.08
C CYS A 256 -22.67 -11.77 6.03
N LYS A 257 -23.70 -12.24 6.75
CA LYS A 257 -24.40 -11.44 7.77
C LYS A 257 -23.48 -10.92 8.88
N LEU A 258 -22.46 -11.67 9.27
CA LEU A 258 -21.47 -11.24 10.28
C LEU A 258 -20.65 -10.05 9.80
N TYR A 259 -20.43 -9.98 8.49
CA TYR A 259 -19.56 -9.02 7.84
C TYR A 259 -20.31 -7.93 7.08
N ALA A 260 -21.64 -7.92 7.13
CA ALA A 260 -22.50 -7.02 6.34
C ALA A 260 -22.56 -5.58 6.88
N ASP A 261 -21.96 -5.30 8.02
CA ASP A 261 -21.90 -3.97 8.65
C ASP A 261 -20.45 -3.53 8.90
N GLY A 262 -20.25 -2.24 9.14
CA GLY A 262 -18.97 -1.62 9.40
C GLY A 262 -17.98 -1.78 8.24
N PHE A 263 -16.70 -1.88 8.54
CA PHE A 263 -15.63 -1.98 7.53
C PHE A 263 -15.70 -3.20 6.66
N SER A 264 -16.04 -4.34 7.26
CA SER A 264 -16.13 -5.61 6.55
C SER A 264 -17.22 -5.61 5.48
N SER A 265 -18.22 -4.72 5.59
CA SER A 265 -19.32 -4.61 4.63
C SER A 265 -18.80 -4.32 3.22
N ARG A 266 -17.72 -3.54 3.10
CA ARG A 266 -17.09 -3.20 1.81
C ARG A 266 -16.44 -4.41 1.15
N VAL A 267 -15.91 -5.33 1.94
CA VAL A 267 -15.34 -6.60 1.42
C VAL A 267 -16.46 -7.50 0.91
N VAL A 268 -17.59 -7.57 1.63
CA VAL A 268 -18.75 -8.35 1.21
C VAL A 268 -19.41 -7.75 -0.03
N ALA A 269 -19.64 -6.44 -0.04
CA ALA A 269 -20.22 -5.71 -1.17
C ALA A 269 -19.38 -5.81 -2.45
N ALA A 270 -18.05 -5.95 -2.31
CA ALA A 270 -17.13 -6.10 -3.43
C ALA A 270 -17.50 -7.26 -4.36
N TYR A 271 -18.15 -8.33 -3.87
CA TYR A 271 -18.57 -9.42 -4.74
C TYR A 271 -19.63 -8.99 -5.76
N LEU A 272 -20.58 -8.16 -5.36
CA LEU A 272 -21.64 -7.66 -6.25
C LEU A 272 -21.16 -6.52 -7.14
N GLU A 273 -20.16 -5.77 -6.66
CA GLU A 273 -19.49 -4.69 -7.37
C GLU A 273 -18.41 -5.19 -8.35
N SER A 274 -18.02 -6.47 -8.27
CA SER A 274 -16.93 -7.02 -9.08
C SER A 274 -17.20 -6.90 -10.57
N PRO A 275 -16.21 -6.60 -11.43
CA PRO A 275 -16.42 -6.60 -12.88
C PRO A 275 -16.69 -8.02 -13.43
N ASP A 276 -16.27 -9.08 -12.73
CA ASP A 276 -16.44 -10.47 -13.18
C ASP A 276 -17.83 -11.01 -12.78
N SER A 277 -18.63 -11.38 -13.79
CA SER A 277 -19.98 -11.94 -13.60
C SER A 277 -19.99 -13.20 -12.74
N ARG A 278 -18.97 -14.06 -12.85
CA ARG A 278 -18.86 -15.30 -12.06
C ARG A 278 -18.68 -14.98 -10.58
N VAL A 279 -17.92 -13.93 -10.26
CA VAL A 279 -17.74 -13.45 -8.88
C VAL A 279 -19.05 -12.91 -8.31
N LYS A 280 -19.84 -12.19 -9.11
CA LYS A 280 -21.18 -11.74 -8.69
C LYS A 280 -22.11 -12.91 -8.40
N ASP A 281 -22.16 -13.87 -9.32
CA ASP A 281 -23.07 -15.01 -9.24
C ASP A 281 -22.80 -15.89 -8.02
N LEU A 282 -21.53 -16.04 -7.61
CA LEU A 282 -21.14 -16.76 -6.38
C LEU A 282 -21.82 -16.21 -5.12
N ALA A 283 -22.02 -14.89 -5.05
CA ALA A 283 -22.46 -14.20 -3.85
C ALA A 283 -23.93 -13.76 -3.90
N LYS A 284 -24.51 -13.65 -5.09
CA LYS A 284 -25.83 -13.05 -5.33
C LYS A 284 -26.92 -13.61 -4.42
N SER A 285 -27.02 -14.93 -4.31
CA SER A 285 -28.09 -15.57 -3.52
C SER A 285 -27.99 -15.29 -2.01
N GLU A 286 -26.77 -15.16 -1.47
CA GLU A 286 -26.56 -14.90 -0.05
C GLU A 286 -26.64 -13.40 0.29
N LEU A 287 -26.22 -12.53 -0.64
CA LEU A 287 -26.16 -11.09 -0.41
C LEU A 287 -27.45 -10.35 -0.74
N GLN A 288 -28.26 -10.82 -1.69
CA GLN A 288 -29.51 -10.15 -2.06
C GLN A 288 -30.46 -9.94 -0.87
N PRO A 289 -30.71 -10.93 0.01
CA PRO A 289 -31.56 -10.72 1.18
C PRO A 289 -31.00 -9.67 2.16
N LEU A 290 -29.67 -9.50 2.23
CA LEU A 290 -29.04 -8.50 3.08
C LEU A 290 -29.19 -7.09 2.51
N ILE A 291 -29.25 -6.96 1.18
CA ILE A 291 -29.56 -5.71 0.48
C ILE A 291 -31.03 -5.36 0.65
N ASP A 292 -31.93 -6.31 0.38
CA ASP A 292 -33.36 -6.11 0.48
C ASP A 292 -33.77 -5.75 1.93
N GLY A 293 -33.08 -6.32 2.92
CA GLY A 293 -33.21 -5.97 4.33
C GLY A 293 -32.52 -4.67 4.76
N GLY A 294 -31.84 -3.96 3.85
CA GLY A 294 -31.16 -2.69 4.10
C GLY A 294 -29.90 -2.77 4.96
N ILE A 295 -29.41 -3.99 5.25
CA ILE A 295 -28.23 -4.25 6.08
C ILE A 295 -26.97 -3.95 5.27
N LEU A 296 -26.88 -4.50 4.06
CA LEU A 296 -25.75 -4.28 3.15
C LEU A 296 -26.10 -3.20 2.13
N LYS A 297 -25.21 -2.23 1.97
CA LYS A 297 -25.37 -1.15 0.98
C LYS A 297 -24.20 -1.15 0.00
N PRO A 298 -24.34 -1.82 -1.16
CA PRO A 298 -23.34 -1.75 -2.23
C PRO A 298 -23.16 -0.30 -2.70
N GLN A 299 -21.94 0.06 -3.08
CA GLN A 299 -21.67 1.35 -3.68
C GLN A 299 -22.13 1.33 -5.15
N GLU A 300 -23.03 2.25 -5.52
CA GLU A 300 -23.34 2.50 -6.92
C GLU A 300 -22.14 3.18 -7.59
N HIS A 301 -21.32 2.39 -8.28
CA HIS A 301 -20.31 2.94 -9.18
C HIS A 301 -21.01 3.40 -10.46
N LYS A 302 -21.34 4.70 -10.56
CA LYS A 302 -21.42 5.34 -11.88
C LYS A 302 -20.04 5.16 -12.54
N ALA A 303 -20.02 4.67 -13.77
CA ALA A 303 -18.80 4.48 -14.54
C ALA A 303 -18.09 5.83 -14.71
N GLU A 304 -17.15 6.13 -13.81
CA GLU A 304 -16.16 7.20 -13.96
C GLU A 304 -14.83 6.57 -14.39
N GLU A 305 -14.86 5.94 -15.57
CA GLU A 305 -13.65 5.66 -16.35
C GLU A 305 -13.17 6.98 -16.97
N GLU A 306 -12.48 7.84 -16.20
CA GLU A 306 -11.54 8.86 -16.75
C GLU A 306 -10.83 9.78 -15.72
N LYS A 307 -10.86 9.51 -14.40
CA LYS A 307 -10.12 10.33 -13.41
C LYS A 307 -8.90 9.69 -12.76
N SER A 308 -8.46 8.51 -13.22
CA SER A 308 -7.28 7.83 -12.66
C SER A 308 -5.92 8.44 -13.05
N ALA A 309 -5.90 9.57 -13.78
CA ALA A 309 -4.68 10.15 -14.30
C ALA A 309 -4.45 11.61 -13.87
N MET A 310 -4.93 12.06 -12.70
CA MET A 310 -4.45 13.34 -12.15
C MET A 310 -4.80 13.50 -10.67
N GLU A 311 -4.13 12.76 -9.79
CA GLU A 311 -4.04 13.16 -8.39
C GLU A 311 -2.76 12.61 -7.80
N CYS A 312 -1.74 13.47 -7.77
CA CYS A 312 -0.49 13.09 -7.18
C CYS A 312 0.30 14.31 -6.72
N SER A 313 0.45 14.44 -5.41
CA SER A 313 1.53 15.19 -4.77
C SER A 313 1.73 14.76 -3.33
N SER A 314 2.99 14.43 -3.01
CA SER A 314 3.69 14.47 -1.71
C SER A 314 3.12 13.69 -0.51
N ASP A 315 3.79 12.58 -0.16
CA ASP A 315 3.94 11.92 1.16
C ASP A 315 2.73 11.77 2.10
N GLU A 316 1.50 11.99 1.63
CA GLU A 316 0.28 11.47 2.22
C GLU A 316 -0.23 10.37 1.29
N TRP A 317 -0.56 9.22 1.89
CA TRP A 317 -1.28 8.18 1.18
C TRP A 317 -2.50 8.83 0.54
N SER A 318 -2.95 8.34 -0.62
CA SER A 318 -4.27 8.68 -1.16
C SER A 318 -5.23 8.83 0.01
N GLU A 319 -5.71 10.06 0.24
CA GLU A 319 -6.61 10.33 1.37
C GLU A 319 -7.67 9.22 1.31
N PRO A 320 -7.89 8.48 2.42
CA PRO A 320 -9.05 7.62 2.46
C PRO A 320 -10.23 8.55 2.15
N LYS A 321 -11.04 8.20 1.14
CA LYS A 321 -12.26 8.94 0.84
C LYS A 321 -12.96 9.24 2.17
N ASP A 322 -13.52 10.43 2.38
CA ASP A 322 -14.12 10.86 3.67
C ASP A 322 -15.00 9.79 4.34
N THR A 323 -15.62 8.92 3.53
CA THR A 323 -16.37 7.73 3.95
C THR A 323 -15.56 6.73 4.79
N ASP A 324 -14.31 6.42 4.43
CA ASP A 324 -13.46 5.46 5.13
C ASP A 324 -13.01 6.00 6.49
N ILE A 325 -12.64 7.29 6.56
CA ILE A 325 -12.32 7.98 7.83
C ILE A 325 -13.55 8.01 8.74
N GLY A 326 -14.72 8.32 8.17
CA GLY A 326 -15.99 8.33 8.89
C GLY A 326 -16.31 7.00 9.55
N ASP A 327 -16.09 5.88 8.85
CA ASP A 327 -16.34 4.56 9.42
C ASP A 327 -15.34 4.21 10.54
N TYR A 328 -14.11 4.75 10.52
CA TYR A 328 -13.08 4.44 11.55
C TYR A 328 -13.42 5.23 12.80
N ALA A 329 -13.83 6.47 12.61
CA ALA A 329 -14.34 7.30 13.68
C ALA A 329 -15.60 6.68 14.30
N LYS A 330 -16.53 6.16 13.50
CA LYS A 330 -17.73 5.45 14.00
C LYS A 330 -17.34 4.22 14.82
N LYS A 331 -16.46 3.35 14.30
CA LYS A 331 -16.03 2.15 15.03
C LYS A 331 -15.35 2.50 16.35
N ALA A 332 -14.39 3.43 16.34
CA ALA A 332 -13.72 3.90 17.54
C ALA A 332 -14.72 4.47 18.56
N TYR A 333 -15.70 5.24 18.11
CA TYR A 333 -16.77 5.78 18.95
C TYR A 333 -17.62 4.66 19.58
N MET A 334 -18.01 3.64 18.80
CA MET A 334 -18.77 2.49 19.32
C MET A 334 -17.97 1.63 20.30
N ASP A 335 -16.67 1.46 20.08
CA ASP A 335 -15.77 0.75 21.00
C ASP A 335 -15.65 1.50 22.35
N MET A 336 -15.66 2.84 22.36
CA MET A 336 -15.70 3.63 23.59
C MET A 336 -17.08 3.55 24.28
N LYS A 337 -18.17 3.67 23.51
CA LYS A 337 -19.55 3.62 24.03
C LYS A 337 -19.93 2.27 24.62
N SER A 338 -19.43 1.17 24.03
CA SER A 338 -19.64 -0.19 24.54
C SER A 338 -18.76 -0.52 25.76
N GLY A 339 -17.82 0.37 26.14
CA GLY A 339 -16.88 0.15 27.23
C GLY A 339 -15.67 -0.73 26.88
N LYS A 340 -15.52 -1.15 25.62
CA LYS A 340 -14.34 -1.87 25.13
C LYS A 340 -13.06 -1.02 25.24
N LEU A 341 -13.19 0.28 24.99
CA LEU A 341 -12.15 1.28 25.22
C LEU A 341 -12.57 2.20 26.36
N VAL A 342 -11.92 2.06 27.52
CA VAL A 342 -12.26 2.86 28.71
C VAL A 342 -11.60 4.24 28.62
N VAL A 343 -12.44 5.27 28.58
CA VAL A 343 -12.00 6.68 28.49
C VAL A 343 -12.03 7.39 29.85
N ARG A 344 -13.02 7.08 30.71
CA ARG A 344 -13.25 7.74 32.00
C ARG A 344 -13.04 6.78 33.18
N PHE A 345 -12.26 7.20 34.17
CA PHE A 345 -11.94 6.48 35.40
C PHE A 345 -12.42 7.26 36.63
N GLY A 346 -13.63 6.96 37.10
CA GLY A 346 -14.26 7.70 38.20
C GLY A 346 -14.83 9.05 37.75
N THR A 347 -14.90 10.02 38.65
CA THR A 347 -15.66 11.27 38.39
C THR A 347 -14.91 12.29 37.52
N ASP A 348 -13.58 12.42 37.66
CA ASP A 348 -12.82 13.51 37.01
C ASP A 348 -11.46 13.07 36.41
N ARG A 349 -11.26 11.76 36.20
CA ARG A 349 -10.03 11.25 35.56
C ARG A 349 -10.35 10.62 34.22
N PHE A 350 -9.60 11.00 33.20
CA PHE A 350 -9.77 10.52 31.84
C PHE A 350 -8.42 10.11 31.23
N THR A 351 -8.44 9.21 30.25
CA THR A 351 -7.26 8.79 29.50
C THR A 351 -7.56 8.64 28.03
N CYS A 352 -6.59 8.95 27.17
CA CYS A 352 -6.70 8.66 25.74
C CYS A 352 -6.39 7.18 25.47
N PRO A 353 -7.34 6.38 24.96
CA PRO A 353 -7.12 4.95 24.66
C PRO A 353 -6.19 4.73 23.46
N PHE A 354 -5.93 5.76 22.65
CA PHE A 354 -5.20 5.65 21.38
C PHE A 354 -3.72 6.05 21.47
N CYS A 355 -3.25 6.53 22.63
CA CYS A 355 -1.88 7.03 22.83
C CYS A 355 -1.08 6.23 23.87
N PRO A 356 -0.65 4.99 23.59
CA PRO A 356 0.01 4.12 24.57
C PRO A 356 1.48 4.49 24.89
N ARG A 357 2.16 5.26 24.02
CA ARG A 357 3.59 5.61 24.19
C ARG A 357 3.87 6.61 25.33
N LYS A 358 2.85 7.22 25.93
CA LYS A 358 2.95 8.05 27.14
C LYS A 358 2.18 7.37 28.28
N LYS A 359 2.76 6.32 28.88
CA LYS A 359 2.12 5.54 29.95
C LYS A 359 1.53 6.47 31.04
N LYS A 360 0.19 6.47 31.15
CA LYS A 360 -0.63 7.06 32.23
C LYS A 360 -0.58 8.58 32.42
N GLN A 361 -0.75 9.38 31.36
CA GLN A 361 -1.25 10.74 31.60
C GLN A 361 -2.76 10.66 31.90
N GLU A 362 -3.09 10.77 33.19
CA GLU A 362 -4.46 11.06 33.63
C GLU A 362 -4.75 12.52 33.30
N TYR A 363 -5.81 12.76 32.53
CA TYR A 363 -6.28 14.08 32.16
C TYR A 363 -7.55 14.40 32.95
N ARG A 364 -7.77 15.70 33.21
CA ARG A 364 -9.13 16.22 33.44
C ARG A 364 -9.85 16.35 32.10
N TYR A 365 -11.18 16.45 32.13
CA TYR A 365 -12.01 16.56 30.92
C TYR A 365 -11.46 17.55 29.88
N SER A 366 -11.22 18.81 30.28
CA SER A 366 -10.71 19.86 29.40
C SER A 366 -9.31 19.56 28.84
N GLY A 367 -8.46 18.92 29.63
CA GLY A 367 -7.12 18.49 29.21
C GLY A 367 -7.15 17.37 28.17
N LEU A 368 -8.06 16.38 28.35
CA LEU A 368 -8.19 15.30 27.37
C LEU A 368 -8.83 15.82 26.08
N LEU A 369 -9.83 16.69 26.17
CA LEU A 369 -10.49 17.27 25.00
C LEU A 369 -9.48 18.06 24.15
N ALA A 370 -8.66 18.93 24.77
CA ALA A 370 -7.61 19.65 24.06
C ALA A 370 -6.57 18.73 23.42
N HIS A 371 -6.18 17.65 24.12
CA HIS A 371 -5.30 16.62 23.56
C HIS A 371 -5.94 15.94 22.34
N ALA A 372 -7.20 15.52 22.45
CA ALA A 372 -7.92 14.85 21.37
C ALA A 372 -8.09 15.76 20.15
N ILE A 373 -8.45 17.02 20.34
CA ILE A 373 -8.53 18.02 19.26
C ILE A 373 -7.16 18.18 18.58
N SER A 374 -6.08 18.35 19.35
CA SER A 374 -4.73 18.48 18.79
C SER A 374 -4.30 17.26 17.98
N GLN A 375 -4.60 16.05 18.45
CA GLN A 375 -4.27 14.81 17.74
C GLN A 375 -5.23 14.52 16.57
N SER A 376 -6.45 15.06 16.58
CA SER A 376 -7.36 14.99 15.44
C SER A 376 -6.88 15.81 14.25
N SER A 377 -6.00 16.79 14.48
CA SER A 377 -5.32 17.56 13.43
C SER A 377 -4.06 16.86 12.89
N TYR A 378 -3.71 15.67 13.39
CA TYR A 378 -2.52 14.94 12.96
C TYR A 378 -2.75 14.23 11.61
N HIS A 379 -1.72 14.19 10.76
CA HIS A 379 -1.84 13.76 9.35
C HIS A 379 -2.13 12.26 9.15
N ALA A 380 -1.84 11.39 10.14
CA ALA A 380 -2.13 9.97 10.00
C ALA A 380 -3.64 9.69 10.13
N ALA A 381 -4.29 9.26 9.05
CA ALA A 381 -5.74 9.06 8.98
C ALA A 381 -6.35 8.24 10.13
N LYS A 382 -5.71 7.15 10.56
CA LYS A 382 -6.16 6.35 11.73
C LYS A 382 -6.09 7.14 13.04
N VAL A 383 -5.04 7.94 13.23
CA VAL A 383 -4.88 8.81 14.41
C VAL A 383 -5.95 9.90 14.39
N LYS A 384 -6.15 10.54 13.23
CA LYS A 384 -7.19 11.54 13.00
C LYS A 384 -8.58 11.00 13.31
N ALA A 385 -8.97 9.87 12.71
CA ALA A 385 -10.27 9.23 12.91
C ALA A 385 -10.52 8.83 14.38
N ASN A 386 -9.53 8.20 15.02
CA ASN A 386 -9.63 7.78 16.42
C ASN A 386 -9.78 8.97 17.37
N HIS A 387 -9.01 10.05 17.17
CA HIS A 387 -9.09 11.22 18.04
C HIS A 387 -10.31 12.10 17.73
N GLN A 388 -10.80 12.14 16.48
CA GLN A 388 -12.09 12.75 16.15
C GLN A 388 -13.25 12.00 16.84
N ALA A 389 -13.21 10.67 16.86
CA ALA A 389 -14.17 9.87 17.62
C ALA A 389 -14.09 10.18 19.12
N LEU A 390 -12.88 10.34 19.67
CA LEU A 390 -12.68 10.67 21.09
C LEU A 390 -13.24 12.04 21.44
N VAL A 391 -13.07 13.05 20.58
CA VAL A 391 -13.68 14.37 20.74
C VAL A 391 -15.20 14.22 20.80
N ASN A 392 -15.81 13.56 19.80
CA ASN A 392 -17.25 13.36 19.75
C ASN A 392 -17.78 12.62 20.98
N HIS A 393 -17.06 11.61 21.47
CA HIS A 393 -17.44 10.85 22.66
C HIS A 393 -17.37 11.69 23.94
N LEU A 394 -16.34 12.52 24.10
CA LEU A 394 -16.23 13.44 25.23
C LEU A 394 -17.37 14.47 25.23
N GLU A 395 -17.64 15.07 24.07
CA GLU A 395 -18.68 16.10 23.93
C GLU A 395 -20.10 15.55 24.04
N THR A 396 -20.33 14.30 23.64
CA THR A 396 -21.69 13.71 23.62
C THR A 396 -21.99 12.92 24.89
N ASP A 397 -21.08 12.04 25.31
CA ASP A 397 -21.34 11.05 26.38
C ASP A 397 -20.69 11.43 27.73
N HIS A 398 -19.85 12.47 27.76
CA HIS A 398 -19.19 12.99 28.96
C HIS A 398 -19.34 14.51 29.15
N ALA A 399 -20.35 15.12 28.53
CA ALA A 399 -20.64 16.54 28.64
C ALA A 399 -20.90 17.00 30.08
N ASP A 400 -21.37 16.09 30.95
CA ASP A 400 -21.57 16.33 32.38
C ASP A 400 -20.26 16.77 33.08
N ALA A 401 -19.13 16.18 32.68
CA ALA A 401 -17.83 16.48 33.25
C ALA A 401 -17.28 17.87 32.86
N ALA A 402 -17.81 18.47 31.79
CA ALA A 402 -17.50 19.86 31.43
C ALA A 402 -18.00 20.85 32.50
N THR A 403 -19.11 20.54 33.16
CA THR A 403 -19.72 21.40 34.19
C THR A 403 -19.10 21.21 35.58
N SER A 404 -18.56 20.04 35.90
CA SER A 404 -17.84 19.80 37.16
C SER A 404 -16.45 20.43 37.20
N SER A 405 -15.87 20.75 36.04
CA SER A 405 -14.58 21.44 35.91
C SER A 405 -14.63 22.93 36.28
N SER A 406 -15.81 23.52 36.53
CA SER A 406 -15.98 24.97 36.74
C SER A 406 -16.10 25.40 38.21
N MET A 407 -15.85 24.53 39.19
CA MET A 407 -15.84 24.92 40.61
C MET A 407 -14.52 25.61 40.99
N PRO A 408 -14.53 26.68 41.81
CA PRO A 408 -13.35 27.52 42.03
C PRO A 408 -12.23 26.79 42.78
N VAL A 409 -11.00 27.18 42.46
CA VAL A 409 -9.77 26.80 43.16
C VAL A 409 -9.94 27.09 44.65
N ARG A 410 -9.93 26.04 45.50
CA ARG A 410 -9.79 26.22 46.95
C ARG A 410 -8.46 26.93 47.20
N HIS A 411 -8.54 28.16 47.68
CA HIS A 411 -7.39 28.90 48.21
C HIS A 411 -6.67 28.02 49.24
N LYS A 412 -5.35 27.94 49.05
CA LYS A 412 -4.40 27.32 49.97
C LYS A 412 -4.52 28.05 51.32
N LEU A 413 -5.12 27.43 52.33
CA LEU A 413 -4.95 27.88 53.71
C LEU A 413 -3.47 27.69 54.06
N MET A 414 -2.73 28.79 54.13
CA MET A 414 -1.49 28.83 54.91
C MET A 414 -1.88 28.68 56.37
N LEU A 415 -1.49 27.56 56.97
CA LEU A 415 -1.34 27.46 58.42
C LEU A 415 0.05 28.04 58.76
N LEU A 416 0.04 29.06 59.62
CA LEU A 416 1.18 29.42 60.47
C LEU A 416 1.22 28.46 61.66
#